data_AF-A0A2G6ETN0-F1
#
_entry.id   AF-A0A2G6ETN0-F1
#
_cell.length_a   1.000
_cell.length_b   1.000
_cell.length_c   1.000
_cell.angle_alpha   90.00
_cell.angle_beta   90.00
_cell.angle_gamma   90.00
#
_symmetry.space_group_name_H-M   'P 1'
#
loop_
_entity.id
_entity.type
_entity.pdbx_description
1 polymer ?
#
loop_
_entity_poly.entity_id
_entity_poly.type
_entity_poly.pdbx_seq_one_letter_code
_entity_poly.pdbx_strand_id
1 'polypeptide(L)'
;LSGLPPFLVENPGVNSGFMIAHVTAAALASENKSIAHPASVDSIPTSANQEDHVSMATYGARRLFNMIQNTATIVGIELLVAAQGIDFHEELDTSQRLATAHQKLRSRVAFYDKDRHLAPDIEAAKQLVLSGELNEHWADLRKAWFLAE
;
A
#
# COMPACT_ATOMS: atom_id res chain seq x y z
N LEU A 1 -6.23 -16.96 -13.29
CA LEU A 1 -5.68 -15.60 -13.48
C LEU A 1 -4.19 -15.55 -13.17
N SER A 2 -3.72 -15.98 -11.98
CA SER A 2 -2.30 -15.89 -11.62
C SER A 2 -1.40 -17.04 -12.09
N GLY A 3 -1.93 -18.26 -12.29
CA GLY A 3 -1.09 -19.44 -12.52
C GLY A 3 -0.36 -19.95 -11.26
N LEU A 4 -0.59 -19.29 -10.11
CA LEU A 4 -0.03 -19.60 -8.80
C LEU A 4 -1.08 -20.29 -7.90
N PRO A 5 -0.67 -20.94 -6.79
CA PRO A 5 -1.61 -21.49 -5.83
C PRO A 5 -2.66 -20.46 -5.37
N PRO A 6 -3.93 -20.87 -5.19
CA PRO A 6 -4.98 -19.99 -4.70
C PRO A 6 -4.56 -19.28 -3.40
N PHE A 7 -4.71 -17.96 -3.38
CA PHE A 7 -4.34 -17.09 -2.24
C PHE A 7 -2.87 -17.20 -1.80
N LEU A 8 -1.98 -17.68 -2.69
CA LEU A 8 -0.54 -17.74 -2.51
C LEU A 8 -0.09 -18.49 -1.24
N VAL A 9 -0.69 -19.65 -1.00
CA VAL A 9 -0.30 -20.55 0.10
C VAL A 9 -0.35 -22.00 -0.35
N GLU A 10 0.49 -22.83 0.26
CA GLU A 10 0.44 -24.29 0.07
C GLU A 10 -0.76 -24.91 0.78
N ASN A 11 -1.21 -26.08 0.31
CA ASN A 11 -2.35 -26.82 0.88
C ASN A 11 -3.64 -25.96 1.01
N PRO A 12 -4.14 -25.42 -0.12
CA PRO A 12 -5.34 -24.58 -0.09
C PRO A 12 -6.54 -25.35 0.47
N GLY A 13 -7.35 -24.67 1.29
CA GLY A 13 -8.52 -25.23 1.97
C GLY A 13 -8.28 -25.51 3.45
N VAL A 14 -7.07 -25.92 3.83
CA VAL A 14 -6.60 -25.88 5.23
C VAL A 14 -6.05 -24.50 5.56
N ASN A 15 -5.30 -23.92 4.62
CA ASN A 15 -4.82 -22.54 4.70
C ASN A 15 -5.66 -21.61 3.81
N SER A 16 -5.88 -20.39 4.30
CA SER A 16 -6.56 -19.31 3.59
C SER A 16 -5.59 -18.32 2.93
N GLY A 17 -4.31 -18.32 3.32
CA GLY A 17 -3.28 -17.50 2.69
C GLY A 17 -3.60 -16.01 2.79
N PHE A 18 -3.40 -15.29 1.68
CA PHE A 18 -3.62 -13.84 1.60
C PHE A 18 -5.09 -13.44 1.33
N MET A 19 -6.04 -14.35 1.44
CA MET A 19 -7.46 -14.07 1.18
C MET A 19 -7.97 -12.87 1.99
N ILE A 20 -7.75 -12.86 3.31
CA ILE A 20 -8.23 -11.78 4.20
C ILE A 20 -7.37 -10.52 4.09
N ALA A 21 -6.12 -10.64 3.65
CA ALA A 21 -5.30 -9.47 3.31
C ALA A 21 -5.96 -8.67 2.18
N HIS A 22 -6.44 -9.36 1.13
CA HIS A 22 -7.14 -8.71 0.04
C HIS A 22 -8.46 -8.05 0.48
N VAL A 23 -9.22 -8.70 1.37
CA VAL A 23 -10.44 -8.10 1.97
C VAL A 23 -10.09 -6.81 2.72
N THR A 24 -8.99 -6.82 3.48
CA THR A 24 -8.50 -5.63 4.20
C THR A 24 -8.15 -4.51 3.24
N ALA A 25 -7.37 -4.79 2.19
CA ALA A 25 -7.03 -3.80 1.17
C ALA A 25 -8.26 -3.19 0.50
N ALA A 26 -9.26 -4.02 0.16
CA ALA A 26 -10.51 -3.57 -0.45
C ALA A 26 -11.33 -2.67 0.50
N ALA A 27 -11.40 -3.01 1.78
CA ALA A 27 -12.09 -2.21 2.80
C ALA A 27 -11.44 -0.82 2.96
N LEU A 28 -10.11 -0.77 3.07
CA LEU A 28 -9.36 0.49 3.19
C LEU A 28 -9.51 1.37 1.94
N ALA A 29 -9.52 0.77 0.75
CA ALA A 29 -9.78 1.49 -0.49
C ALA A 29 -11.20 2.08 -0.51
N SER A 30 -12.18 1.33 0.01
CA SER A 30 -13.56 1.82 0.14
C SER A 30 -13.70 2.96 1.15
N GLU A 31 -13.03 2.86 2.29
CA GLU A 31 -12.99 3.92 3.30
C GLU A 31 -12.40 5.22 2.72
N ASN A 32 -11.29 5.11 1.98
CA ASN A 32 -10.68 6.25 1.30
C ASN A 32 -11.65 6.94 0.32
N LYS A 33 -12.52 6.18 -0.37
CA LYS A 33 -13.54 6.77 -1.26
C LYS A 33 -14.54 7.61 -0.48
N SER A 34 -15.00 7.14 0.69
CA SER A 34 -15.96 7.87 1.53
C SER A 34 -15.42 9.23 1.98
N ILE A 35 -14.10 9.34 2.20
CA ILE A 35 -13.46 10.58 2.67
C ILE A 35 -12.76 11.38 1.56
N ALA A 36 -12.89 10.98 0.28
CA ALA A 36 -12.25 11.64 -0.86
C ALA A 36 -12.96 12.93 -1.32
N HIS A 37 -14.16 13.23 -0.82
CA HIS A 37 -14.92 14.43 -1.21
C HIS A 37 -14.10 15.71 -1.01
N PRO A 38 -13.86 16.56 -2.03
CA PRO A 38 -12.93 17.68 -1.94
C PRO A 38 -13.38 18.70 -0.89
N ALA A 39 -12.57 18.95 0.14
CA ALA A 39 -12.91 19.96 1.16
C ALA A 39 -12.98 21.38 0.58
N SER A 40 -12.23 21.65 -0.50
CA SER A 40 -12.13 22.97 -1.13
C SER A 40 -13.35 23.41 -1.93
N VAL A 41 -14.37 22.54 -2.10
CA VAL A 41 -15.63 22.93 -2.76
C VAL A 41 -16.67 23.44 -1.76
N ASP A 42 -16.34 23.44 -0.46
CA ASP A 42 -17.19 23.94 0.61
C ASP A 42 -16.67 25.29 1.13
N SER A 43 -17.61 26.19 1.46
CA SER A 43 -17.33 27.48 2.08
C SER A 43 -18.54 27.92 2.89
N ILE A 44 -18.33 28.22 4.18
CA ILE A 44 -19.36 28.71 5.08
C ILE A 44 -18.96 30.13 5.50
N PRO A 45 -19.73 31.17 5.12
CA PRO A 45 -19.43 32.54 5.48
C PRO A 45 -19.33 32.74 7.00
N THR A 46 -18.35 33.50 7.43
CA THR A 46 -18.17 33.87 8.83
C THR A 46 -18.02 35.39 9.00
N SER A 47 -17.85 35.86 10.23
CA SER A 47 -17.58 37.28 10.53
C SER A 47 -18.62 38.23 9.92
N ALA A 48 -19.91 37.94 10.07
CA ALA A 48 -21.02 38.72 9.49
C ALA A 48 -20.85 38.96 7.97
N ASN A 49 -20.42 37.91 7.24
CA ASN A 49 -20.18 37.93 5.80
C ASN A 49 -19.01 38.81 5.35
N GLN A 50 -18.07 39.14 6.26
CA GLN A 50 -16.76 39.71 5.89
C GLN A 50 -15.81 38.64 5.35
N GLU A 51 -15.92 37.42 5.88
CA GLU A 51 -15.22 36.24 5.38
C GLU A 51 -16.25 35.39 4.63
N ASP A 52 -16.70 35.88 3.48
CA ASP A 52 -17.74 35.28 2.66
C ASP A 52 -17.25 34.11 1.79
N HIS A 53 -15.92 33.94 1.67
CA HIS A 53 -15.29 32.82 0.99
C HIS A 53 -14.06 32.29 1.76
N VAL A 54 -14.09 31.01 2.14
CA VAL A 54 -13.00 30.33 2.87
C VAL A 54 -12.68 28.98 2.23
N SER A 55 -11.48 28.44 2.51
CA SER A 55 -10.93 27.28 1.78
C SER A 55 -11.23 25.91 2.39
N MET A 56 -11.64 25.87 3.67
CA MET A 56 -11.72 24.64 4.48
C MET A 56 -10.43 23.78 4.48
N ALA A 57 -9.29 24.40 4.16
CA ALA A 57 -8.04 23.69 3.85
C ALA A 57 -7.49 22.88 5.03
N THR A 58 -7.68 23.30 6.27
CA THR A 58 -7.18 22.60 7.45
C THR A 58 -7.76 21.19 7.58
N TYR A 59 -9.07 21.02 7.37
CA TYR A 59 -9.67 19.70 7.34
C TYR A 59 -9.22 18.91 6.10
N GLY A 60 -9.16 19.60 4.95
CA GLY A 60 -8.67 19.05 3.68
C GLY A 60 -7.27 18.44 3.79
N ALA A 61 -6.38 19.03 4.58
CA ALA A 61 -5.04 18.51 4.87
C ALA A 61 -5.06 17.39 5.92
N ARG A 62 -5.78 17.58 7.04
CA ARG A 62 -5.83 16.60 8.14
C ARG A 62 -6.34 15.23 7.69
N ARG A 63 -7.37 15.18 6.83
CA ARG A 63 -7.92 13.90 6.34
C ARG A 63 -6.90 13.06 5.57
N LEU A 64 -5.89 13.71 4.94
CA LEU A 64 -4.88 13.02 4.14
C LEU A 64 -4.03 12.08 4.99
N PHE A 65 -3.85 12.35 6.28
CA PHE A 65 -3.09 11.49 7.17
C PHE A 65 -3.65 10.06 7.18
N ASN A 66 -4.96 9.90 7.43
CA ASN A 66 -5.61 8.58 7.42
C ASN A 66 -5.57 7.96 6.02
N MET A 67 -5.81 8.76 4.97
CA MET A 67 -5.76 8.26 3.59
C MET A 67 -4.38 7.70 3.22
N ILE A 68 -3.30 8.35 3.65
CA ILE A 68 -1.93 7.89 3.44
C ILE A 68 -1.68 6.59 4.19
N GLN A 69 -2.14 6.46 5.44
CA GLN A 69 -2.02 5.22 6.21
C GLN A 69 -2.76 4.05 5.54
N ASN A 70 -3.98 4.29 5.06
CA ASN A 70 -4.79 3.31 4.34
C ASN A 70 -4.10 2.88 3.04
N THR A 71 -3.64 3.85 2.24
CA THR A 71 -2.94 3.59 0.98
C THR A 71 -1.62 2.84 1.22
N ALA A 72 -0.84 3.22 2.22
CA ALA A 72 0.40 2.53 2.55
C ALA A 72 0.15 1.07 2.99
N THR A 73 -0.96 0.82 3.67
CA THR A 73 -1.37 -0.54 4.04
C THR A 73 -1.76 -1.36 2.81
N ILE A 74 -2.51 -0.77 1.88
CA ILE A 74 -2.89 -1.41 0.60
C ILE A 74 -1.63 -1.79 -0.20
N VAL A 75 -0.70 -0.84 -0.39
CA VAL A 75 0.56 -1.07 -1.10
C VAL A 75 1.45 -2.06 -0.34
N GLY A 76 1.44 -2.04 1.00
CA GLY A 76 2.14 -3.03 1.81
C GLY A 76 1.60 -4.45 1.60
N ILE A 77 0.28 -4.62 1.51
CA ILE A 77 -0.36 -5.91 1.19
C ILE A 77 0.02 -6.36 -0.23
N GLU A 78 -0.01 -5.45 -1.21
CA GLU A 78 0.43 -5.74 -2.58
C GLU A 78 1.89 -6.21 -2.61
N LEU A 79 2.77 -5.54 -1.87
CA LEU A 79 4.18 -5.90 -1.76
C LEU A 79 4.38 -7.31 -1.17
N LEU A 80 3.61 -7.69 -0.14
CA LEU A 80 3.64 -9.03 0.44
C LEU A 80 3.22 -10.10 -0.58
N VAL A 81 2.11 -9.86 -1.27
CA VAL A 81 1.56 -10.78 -2.27
C VAL A 81 2.51 -10.91 -3.47
N ALA A 82 3.11 -9.82 -3.92
CA ALA A 82 4.09 -9.82 -5.00
C ALA A 82 5.36 -10.61 -4.63
N ALA A 83 5.88 -10.40 -3.42
CA ALA A 83 7.03 -11.15 -2.92
C ALA A 83 6.73 -12.65 -2.80
N GLN A 84 5.58 -12.99 -2.23
CA GLN A 84 5.14 -14.39 -2.15
C GLN A 84 5.01 -15.02 -3.55
N GLY A 85 4.54 -14.27 -4.55
CA GLY A 85 4.48 -14.74 -5.93
C GLY A 85 5.86 -14.98 -6.54
N ILE A 86 6.86 -14.15 -6.20
CA ILE A 86 8.26 -14.38 -6.61
C ILE A 86 8.80 -15.68 -5.97
N ASP A 87 8.52 -15.92 -4.69
CA ASP A 87 8.99 -17.14 -4.01
C ASP A 87 8.41 -18.42 -4.63
N PHE A 88 7.17 -18.41 -5.09
CA PHE A 88 6.60 -19.55 -5.84
C PHE A 88 7.24 -19.78 -7.21
N HIS A 89 8.07 -18.85 -7.67
CA HIS A 89 8.83 -18.92 -8.91
C HIS A 89 10.34 -18.94 -8.64
N GLU A 90 10.81 -19.55 -7.54
CA GLU A 90 12.23 -19.56 -7.12
C GLU A 90 13.22 -19.99 -8.22
N GLU A 91 12.79 -20.79 -9.20
CA GLU A 91 13.61 -21.20 -10.36
C GLU A 91 13.77 -20.11 -11.45
N LEU A 92 13.10 -18.96 -11.32
CA LEU A 92 13.13 -17.86 -12.27
C LEU A 92 13.83 -16.64 -11.68
N ASP A 93 14.65 -15.98 -12.50
CA ASP A 93 15.29 -14.72 -12.13
C ASP A 93 14.37 -13.53 -12.40
N THR A 94 14.31 -12.60 -11.43
CA THR A 94 13.76 -11.26 -11.63
C THR A 94 14.88 -10.23 -11.81
N SER A 95 14.54 -9.00 -12.18
CA SER A 95 15.55 -7.93 -12.31
C SER A 95 16.26 -7.67 -10.98
N GLN A 96 17.54 -7.27 -11.02
CA GLN A 96 18.33 -6.96 -9.82
C GLN A 96 17.64 -6.01 -8.83
N ARG A 97 16.87 -5.05 -9.34
CA ARG A 97 16.12 -4.08 -8.53
C ARG A 97 14.98 -4.75 -7.77
N LEU A 98 14.22 -5.61 -8.45
CA LEU A 98 13.14 -6.36 -7.84
C LEU A 98 13.67 -7.40 -6.85
N ALA A 99 14.78 -8.07 -7.17
CA ALA A 99 15.46 -8.98 -6.24
C ALA A 99 15.90 -8.27 -4.95
N THR A 100 16.42 -7.03 -5.07
CA THR A 100 16.80 -6.21 -3.91
C THR A 100 15.58 -5.84 -3.06
N ALA A 101 14.47 -5.40 -3.70
CA ALA A 101 13.24 -5.07 -2.98
C ALA A 101 12.64 -6.30 -2.28
N HIS A 102 12.64 -7.45 -2.98
CA HIS A 102 12.21 -8.73 -2.47
C HIS A 102 13.00 -9.14 -1.21
N GLN A 103 14.34 -9.09 -1.29
CA GLN A 103 15.22 -9.41 -0.18
C GLN A 103 15.03 -8.46 1.01
N LYS A 104 14.87 -7.15 0.76
CA LYS A 104 14.57 -6.17 1.82
C LYS A 104 13.28 -6.53 2.56
N LEU A 105 12.22 -6.91 1.85
CA LEU A 105 10.97 -7.36 2.49
C LEU A 105 11.19 -8.67 3.26
N ARG A 106 11.85 -9.66 2.66
CA ARG A 106 12.08 -10.99 3.28
C ARG A 106 12.96 -10.93 4.53
N SER A 107 13.80 -9.91 4.68
CA SER A 107 14.53 -9.65 5.93
C SER A 107 13.65 -9.21 7.10
N ARG A 108 12.40 -8.77 6.83
CA ARG A 108 11.42 -8.33 7.84
C ARG A 108 10.25 -9.29 7.98
N VAL A 109 9.85 -9.93 6.88
CA VAL A 109 8.68 -10.80 6.80
C VAL A 109 9.05 -12.11 6.11
N ALA A 110 8.99 -13.21 6.86
CA ALA A 110 9.28 -14.55 6.34
C ALA A 110 8.26 -14.99 5.27
N PHE A 111 8.66 -15.95 4.43
CA PHE A 111 7.75 -16.63 3.50
C PHE A 111 6.49 -17.13 4.23
N TYR A 112 5.34 -17.05 3.56
CA TYR A 112 4.05 -17.44 4.13
C TYR A 112 3.75 -18.90 3.77
N ASP A 113 4.27 -19.84 4.57
CA ASP A 113 4.14 -21.28 4.37
C ASP A 113 2.76 -21.83 4.78
N LYS A 114 2.23 -21.30 5.88
CA LYS A 114 0.94 -21.69 6.47
C LYS A 114 0.27 -20.51 7.16
N ASP A 115 -1.00 -20.68 7.48
CA ASP A 115 -1.75 -19.62 8.14
C ASP A 115 -1.12 -19.21 9.47
N ARG A 116 -0.93 -17.89 9.62
CA ARG A 116 -0.45 -17.25 10.84
C ARG A 116 -1.11 -15.89 11.02
N HIS A 117 -0.90 -15.29 12.19
CA HIS A 117 -1.37 -13.94 12.43
C HIS A 117 -0.68 -12.96 11.47
N LEU A 118 -1.43 -12.47 10.48
CA LEU A 118 -0.89 -11.70 9.35
C LEU A 118 -0.74 -10.20 9.65
N ALA A 119 -1.40 -9.66 10.69
CA ALA A 119 -1.36 -8.24 11.00
C ALA A 119 0.07 -7.68 11.21
N PRO A 120 1.00 -8.38 11.91
CA PRO A 120 2.38 -7.92 12.05
C PRO A 120 3.13 -7.87 10.71
N ASP A 121 2.88 -8.82 9.81
CA ASP A 121 3.48 -8.87 8.48
C ASP A 121 3.01 -7.68 7.62
N ILE A 122 1.70 -7.39 7.66
CA ILE A 122 1.09 -6.22 7.00
C ILE A 122 1.68 -4.93 7.55
N GLU A 123 1.81 -4.80 8.88
CA GLU A 123 2.37 -3.60 9.49
C GLU A 123 3.85 -3.43 9.11
N ALA A 124 4.66 -4.49 9.12
CA ALA A 124 6.05 -4.43 8.70
C ALA A 124 6.21 -3.99 7.23
N ALA A 125 5.36 -4.53 6.33
CA ALA A 125 5.35 -4.14 4.92
C ALA A 125 4.88 -2.69 4.72
N LYS A 126 3.82 -2.27 5.42
CA LYS A 126 3.34 -0.88 5.45
C LYS A 126 4.43 0.09 5.92
N GLN A 127 5.17 -0.25 6.97
CA GLN A 127 6.27 0.60 7.44
C GLN A 127 7.41 0.69 6.43
N LEU A 128 7.69 -0.39 5.69
CA LEU A 128 8.66 -0.36 4.59
C LEU A 128 8.21 0.60 3.48
N VAL A 129 6.92 0.63 3.14
CA VAL A 129 6.34 1.60 2.19
C VAL A 129 6.45 3.04 2.73
N LEU A 130 6.04 3.29 3.97
CA LEU A 130 6.05 4.63 4.58
C LEU A 130 7.47 5.19 4.74
N SER A 131 8.44 4.34 5.06
CA SER A 131 9.84 4.75 5.19
C SER A 131 10.46 5.22 3.87
N GLY A 132 9.89 4.79 2.73
CA GLY A 132 10.43 5.07 1.41
C GLY A 132 11.78 4.42 1.12
N GLU A 133 12.27 3.53 1.99
CA GLU A 133 13.59 2.89 1.87
C GLU A 133 13.76 2.08 0.57
N LEU A 134 12.65 1.54 0.04
CA LEU A 134 12.68 0.85 -1.24
C LEU A 134 13.03 1.80 -2.39
N ASN A 135 12.78 3.10 -2.28
CA ASN A 135 12.97 4.08 -3.36
C ASN A 135 14.44 4.45 -3.64
N GLU A 136 15.37 4.11 -2.74
CA GLU A 136 16.80 4.40 -2.88
C GLU A 136 17.37 3.84 -4.19
N HIS A 137 16.95 2.63 -4.56
CA HIS A 137 17.43 1.90 -5.74
C HIS A 137 16.69 2.27 -7.04
N TRP A 138 15.78 3.25 -6.99
CA TRP A 138 14.93 3.68 -8.11
C TRP A 138 15.10 5.17 -8.41
N ALA A 139 16.10 5.83 -7.80
CA ALA A 139 16.33 7.26 -7.94
C ALA A 139 16.52 7.69 -9.40
N ASP A 140 17.17 6.87 -10.23
CA ASP A 140 17.37 7.10 -11.65
C ASP A 140 16.09 6.96 -12.48
N LEU A 141 15.19 6.02 -12.14
CA LEU A 141 13.86 5.91 -12.76
C LEU A 141 12.98 7.12 -12.44
N ARG A 142 13.12 7.67 -11.24
CA ARG A 142 12.39 8.88 -10.82
C ARG A 142 12.88 10.16 -11.50
N LYS A 143 14.10 10.20 -12.06
CA LYS A 143 14.61 11.38 -12.77
C LYS A 143 13.70 11.80 -13.92
N ALA A 144 13.00 10.84 -14.54
CA ALA A 144 12.08 11.09 -15.65
C ALA A 144 10.64 11.42 -15.20
N TRP A 145 10.29 11.30 -13.91
CA TRP A 145 8.90 11.47 -13.45
C TRP A 145 8.49 12.92 -13.24
N PHE A 146 9.46 13.80 -12.97
CA PHE A 146 9.21 15.20 -12.63
C PHE A 146 9.83 16.21 -13.60
N LEU A 147 10.52 15.74 -14.65
CA LEU A 147 11.13 16.59 -15.68
C LEU A 147 10.97 15.94 -17.06
N ALA A 148 9.80 16.16 -17.65
CA ALA A 148 9.60 16.13 -19.09
C ALA A 148 8.63 17.28 -19.42
N GLU A 149 9.13 18.51 -19.27
CA GLU A 149 8.68 19.65 -20.08
C GLU A 149 9.58 19.74 -21.31
#